data_AF-A0A7W1AS73-F1
#
_entry.id   AF-A0A7W1AS73-F1
#
_cell.length_a   1.000
_cell.length_b   1.000
_cell.length_c   1.000
_cell.angle_alpha   90.00
_cell.angle_beta   90.00
_cell.angle_gamma   90.00
#
_symmetry.space_group_name_H-M   'P 1'
#
loop_
_entity.id
_entity.type
_entity.pdbx_description
1 polymer ?
#
loop_
_entity_poly.entity_id
_entity_poly.type
_entity_poly.pdbx_seq_one_letter_code
_entity_poly.pdbx_strand_id
1 'polypeptide(L)'
;MQVGGAGHSLIAFDRAEGSVVWKAHNFRNSSSSPILIKVDGQEQLVAFMHAEVVGVDPESGKLFWAHPVAAGWNFHFSISTPVWGEGNLLFVSAAYGVGGGGFFTLAKPTEKPQ
;
A
#
# COMPACT_ATOMS: atom_id res chain seq x y z
N MET A 1 3.13 -7.94 -18.08
CA MET A 1 2.41 -6.66 -18.28
C MET A 1 2.11 -6.10 -16.90
N GLN A 2 2.72 -4.98 -16.53
CA GLN A 2 2.42 -4.29 -15.27
C GLN A 2 1.28 -3.30 -15.56
N VAL A 3 0.19 -3.36 -14.80
CA VAL A 3 -0.76 -2.24 -14.70
C VAL A 3 -0.02 -1.08 -14.02
N GLY A 4 -0.04 0.15 -14.54
CA GLY A 4 0.82 1.22 -13.99
C GLY A 4 1.23 2.36 -14.89
N GLY A 5 0.34 2.83 -15.78
CA GLY A 5 0.55 4.09 -16.48
C GLY A 5 0.40 5.29 -15.53
N ALA A 6 0.73 6.49 -15.99
CA ALA A 6 0.50 7.71 -15.22
C ALA A 6 -0.98 7.81 -14.78
N GLY A 7 -1.20 7.92 -13.47
CA GLY A 7 -2.50 7.99 -12.81
C GLY A 7 -3.12 6.63 -12.47
N HIS A 8 -2.46 5.50 -12.78
CA HIS A 8 -3.01 4.16 -12.68
C HIS A 8 -2.11 3.17 -11.94
N SER A 9 -1.37 3.65 -10.93
CA SER A 9 -0.52 2.75 -10.11
C SER A 9 -1.34 1.76 -9.27
N LEU A 10 -2.58 2.12 -8.91
CA LEU A 10 -3.57 1.21 -8.34
C LEU A 10 -4.84 1.24 -9.18
N ILE A 11 -5.42 0.07 -9.44
CA ILE A 11 -6.65 -0.10 -10.20
C ILE A 11 -7.50 -1.15 -9.50
N ALA A 12 -8.74 -0.83 -9.20
CA ALA A 12 -9.74 -1.80 -8.76
C ALA A 12 -10.67 -2.15 -9.91
N PHE A 13 -10.99 -3.44 -10.00
CA PHE A 13 -11.90 -3.99 -10.97
C PHE A 13 -13.10 -4.61 -10.27
N ASP A 14 -14.27 -4.53 -10.89
CA ASP A 14 -15.43 -5.30 -10.49
C ASP A 14 -15.15 -6.78 -10.75
N ARG A 15 -15.43 -7.62 -9.76
CA ARG A 15 -15.12 -9.06 -9.83
C ARG A 15 -16.01 -9.80 -10.84
N ALA A 16 -17.26 -9.38 -11.02
CA ALA A 16 -18.22 -10.05 -11.88
C ALA A 16 -18.05 -9.63 -13.34
N GLU A 17 -17.83 -8.34 -13.59
CA GLU A 17 -17.82 -7.76 -14.93
C GLU A 17 -16.41 -7.45 -15.47
N GLY A 18 -15.40 -7.36 -14.59
CA GLY A 18 -14.04 -6.94 -14.96
C GLY A 18 -13.95 -5.45 -15.34
N SER A 19 -15.01 -4.67 -15.11
CA SER A 19 -15.04 -3.23 -15.34
C SER A 19 -14.18 -2.50 -14.31
N VAL A 20 -13.58 -1.35 -14.69
CA VAL A 20 -12.78 -0.55 -13.74
C VAL A 20 -13.72 0.20 -12.81
N VAL A 21 -13.61 -0.04 -11.51
CA VAL A 21 -14.35 0.70 -10.46
C VAL A 21 -13.67 2.03 -10.18
N TRP A 22 -12.35 1.98 -9.96
CA TRP A 22 -11.53 3.16 -9.77
C TRP A 22 -10.08 2.89 -10.20
N LYS A 23 -9.36 3.98 -10.46
CA LYS A 23 -7.94 3.98 -10.80
C LYS A 23 -7.30 5.23 -10.21
N ALA A 24 -6.14 5.08 -9.57
CA ALA A 24 -5.54 6.16 -8.81
C ALA A 24 -4.02 6.09 -8.70
N HIS A 25 -3.45 7.24 -8.32
CA HIS A 25 -2.07 7.45 -7.90
C HIS A 25 -0.99 7.23 -8.98
N ASN A 26 0.23 7.64 -8.66
CA ASN A 26 1.40 7.58 -9.53
C ASN A 26 2.59 6.87 -8.87
N PHE A 27 2.30 5.96 -7.94
CA PHE A 27 3.37 5.25 -7.24
C PHE A 27 4.17 4.41 -8.23
N ARG A 28 5.48 4.34 -8.01
CA ARG A 28 6.32 3.41 -8.75
C ARG A 28 5.96 1.99 -8.32
N ASN A 29 5.54 1.19 -9.28
CA ASN A 29 5.06 -0.16 -9.01
C ASN A 29 6.12 -1.06 -8.40
N SER A 30 5.63 -2.01 -7.63
CA SER A 30 6.38 -3.13 -7.09
C SER A 30 5.79 -4.45 -7.59
N SER A 31 6.39 -5.57 -7.16
CA SER A 31 5.84 -6.91 -7.37
C SER A 31 5.32 -7.50 -6.06
N SER A 32 4.71 -6.67 -5.21
CA SER A 32 4.05 -7.08 -3.98
C SER A 32 2.52 -7.16 -4.17
N SER A 33 1.89 -8.14 -3.54
CA SER A 33 0.44 -8.26 -3.50
C SER A 33 -0.15 -7.31 -2.45
N PRO A 34 -1.21 -6.55 -2.76
CA PRO A 34 -1.91 -5.76 -1.75
C PRO A 34 -2.72 -6.67 -0.81
N ILE A 35 -2.99 -6.19 0.40
CA ILE A 35 -3.80 -6.88 1.41
C ILE A 35 -4.93 -5.96 1.92
N LEU A 36 -6.07 -6.53 2.29
CA LEU A 36 -7.10 -5.81 3.03
C LEU A 36 -6.87 -6.00 4.53
N ILE A 37 -6.89 -4.89 5.27
CA ILE A 37 -6.76 -4.87 6.73
C ILE A 37 -7.90 -4.08 7.36
N LYS A 38 -8.10 -4.28 8.66
CA LYS A 38 -9.06 -3.50 9.45
C LYS A 38 -8.33 -2.81 10.60
N VAL A 39 -8.31 -1.49 10.58
CA VAL A 39 -7.69 -0.65 11.62
C VAL A 39 -8.81 0.08 12.36
N ASP A 40 -8.99 -0.22 13.64
CA ASP A 40 -9.99 0.41 14.51
C ASP A 40 -11.41 0.49 13.88
N GLY A 41 -11.82 -0.57 13.19
CA GLY A 41 -13.14 -0.65 12.55
C GLY A 41 -13.17 -0.21 11.07
N GLN A 42 -12.14 0.47 10.56
CA GLN A 42 -12.06 0.94 9.18
C GLN A 42 -11.30 -0.04 8.29
N GLU A 43 -11.90 -0.44 7.17
CA GLU A 43 -11.23 -1.27 6.16
C GLU A 43 -10.26 -0.41 5.34
N GLN A 44 -9.07 -0.94 5.09
CA GLN A 44 -8.01 -0.27 4.33
C GLN A 44 -7.32 -1.28 3.42
N LEU A 45 -7.09 -0.89 2.16
CA LEU A 45 -6.24 -1.63 1.24
C LEU A 45 -4.80 -1.16 1.42
N VAL A 46 -3.93 -2.07 1.85
CA VAL A 46 -2.49 -1.82 1.96
C VAL A 46 -1.80 -2.32 0.70
N ALA A 47 -1.07 -1.44 0.04
CA ALA A 47 -0.21 -1.78 -1.09
C ALA A 47 1.24 -1.41 -0.76
N PHE A 48 2.15 -2.36 -0.92
CA PHE A 48 3.57 -2.07 -0.79
C PHE A 48 4.13 -1.69 -2.15
N MET A 49 4.34 -0.40 -2.38
CA MET A 49 4.89 0.14 -3.62
C MET A 49 6.42 0.14 -3.57
N HIS A 50 7.07 0.62 -4.63
CA HIS A 50 8.53 0.54 -4.75
C HIS A 50 9.28 1.20 -3.59
N ALA A 51 8.87 2.39 -3.16
CA ALA A 51 9.58 3.18 -2.14
C ALA A 51 8.76 3.44 -0.89
N GLU A 52 7.52 2.96 -0.84
CA GLU A 52 6.55 3.33 0.19
C GLU A 52 5.51 2.24 0.36
N VAL A 53 5.01 2.09 1.57
CA VAL A 53 3.79 1.35 1.86
C VAL A 53 2.66 2.36 1.97
N VAL A 54 1.54 2.08 1.32
CA VAL A 54 0.39 2.99 1.29
C VAL A 54 -0.84 2.27 1.79
N GLY A 55 -1.68 3.00 2.52
CA GLY A 55 -3.03 2.59 2.87
C GLY A 55 -4.03 3.45 2.11
N VAL A 56 -4.93 2.83 1.37
CA VAL A 56 -5.99 3.50 0.62
C VAL A 56 -7.36 2.97 1.01
N ASP A 57 -8.38 3.79 0.77
CA ASP A 57 -9.78 3.39 0.79
C ASP A 57 -10.03 2.34 -0.31
N PRO A 58 -10.48 1.12 0.02
CA PRO A 58 -10.75 0.09 -0.98
C PRO A 58 -11.92 0.44 -1.90
N GLU A 59 -12.88 1.29 -1.47
CA GLU A 59 -14.06 1.63 -2.27
C GLU A 59 -13.79 2.78 -3.24
N SER A 60 -12.96 3.75 -2.84
CA SER A 60 -12.73 4.98 -3.62
C SER A 60 -11.31 5.12 -4.17
N GLY A 61 -10.36 4.33 -3.67
CA GLY A 61 -8.93 4.51 -3.95
C GLY A 61 -8.31 5.73 -3.28
N LYS A 62 -9.04 6.45 -2.40
CA LYS A 62 -8.53 7.63 -1.69
C LYS A 62 -7.34 7.25 -0.78
N LEU A 63 -6.26 8.01 -0.85
CA LEU A 63 -5.10 7.79 0.03
C LEU A 63 -5.45 8.16 1.48
N PHE A 64 -5.27 7.22 2.40
CA PHE A 64 -5.35 7.47 3.85
C PHE A 64 -3.98 7.86 4.42
N TRP A 65 -2.94 7.10 4.06
CA TRP A 65 -1.59 7.35 4.53
C TRP A 65 -0.56 6.73 3.57
N ALA A 66 0.68 7.24 3.65
CA ALA A 66 1.83 6.70 2.96
C ALA A 66 3.03 6.73 3.92
N HIS A 67 3.75 5.62 4.01
CA HIS A 67 4.96 5.48 4.80
C HIS A 67 6.15 5.14 3.90
N PRO A 68 7.18 6.01 3.84
CA PRO A 68 8.37 5.72 3.05
C PRO A 68 9.16 4.56 3.67
N VAL A 69 9.68 3.68 2.81
CA VAL A 69 10.58 2.58 3.19
C VAL A 69 12.01 2.97 2.78
N ALA A 70 12.82 3.30 3.80
CA ALA A 70 14.17 3.89 3.84
C ALA A 70 14.82 4.37 2.52
N ALA A 71 15.12 5.67 2.45
CA ALA A 71 15.63 6.40 1.29
C ALA A 71 17.16 6.30 1.06
N GLY A 72 17.72 5.09 0.97
CA GLY A 72 19.18 4.90 0.84
C GLY A 72 19.69 4.50 -0.54
N TRP A 73 19.01 3.59 -1.24
CA TRP A 73 19.55 2.95 -2.43
C TRP A 73 18.48 2.80 -3.53
N ASN A 74 18.86 3.07 -4.79
CA ASN A 74 17.95 3.04 -5.94
C ASN A 74 17.48 1.63 -6.35
N PHE A 75 17.92 0.58 -5.64
CA PHE A 75 17.58 -0.83 -5.87
C PHE A 75 16.76 -1.37 -4.72
N HIS A 76 15.48 -0.98 -4.62
CA HIS A 76 14.54 -1.60 -3.70
C HIS A 76 13.68 -2.63 -4.42
N PHE A 77 13.70 -3.85 -3.91
CA PHE A 77 12.79 -4.89 -4.33
C PHE A 77 11.74 -5.10 -3.23
N SER A 78 10.68 -4.31 -3.30
CA SER A 78 9.46 -4.46 -2.49
C SER A 78 8.63 -5.60 -3.06
N ILE A 79 9.02 -6.84 -2.75
CA ILE A 79 8.36 -8.05 -3.26
C ILE A 79 7.50 -8.71 -2.17
N SER A 80 7.85 -8.52 -0.89
CA SER A 80 7.13 -9.16 0.20
C SER A 80 5.68 -8.69 0.25
N THR A 81 4.75 -9.64 0.40
CA THR A 81 3.36 -9.30 0.72
C THR A 81 3.32 -8.82 2.17
N PRO A 82 2.71 -7.67 2.47
CA PRO A 82 2.57 -7.20 3.85
C PRO A 82 1.86 -8.24 4.72
N VAL A 83 2.18 -8.25 6.01
CA VAL A 83 1.51 -9.12 7.00
C VAL A 83 0.87 -8.25 8.06
N TRP A 84 -0.43 -8.45 8.27
CA TRP A 84 -1.21 -7.78 9.30
C TRP A 84 -1.35 -8.68 10.53
N GLY A 85 -0.98 -8.15 11.70
CA GLY A 85 -1.03 -8.84 12.98
C GLY A 85 -1.90 -8.12 14.01
N GLU A 86 -1.98 -8.72 15.19
CA GLU A 86 -2.69 -8.14 16.33
C GLU A 86 -2.09 -6.80 16.78
N GLY A 87 -2.88 -5.99 17.50
CA GLY A 87 -2.43 -4.70 18.01
C GLY A 87 -2.15 -3.65 16.94
N ASN A 88 -2.84 -3.76 15.80
CA ASN A 88 -2.66 -2.90 14.62
C ASN A 88 -1.23 -2.90 14.06
N LEU A 89 -0.55 -4.05 14.11
CA LEU A 89 0.83 -4.18 13.65
C LEU A 89 0.88 -4.61 12.18
N LEU A 90 1.45 -3.75 11.34
CA LEU A 90 1.77 -4.06 9.95
C LEU A 90 3.27 -4.36 9.82
N PHE A 91 3.60 -5.52 9.27
CA PHE A 91 4.96 -5.91 8.95
C PHE A 91 5.18 -5.91 7.43
N VAL A 92 6.30 -5.32 7.02
CA VAL A 92 6.79 -5.37 5.64
C VAL A 92 8.30 -5.60 5.64
N SER A 93 8.81 -6.24 4.60
CA SER A 93 10.25 -6.46 4.43
C SER A 93 10.71 -6.11 3.02
N ALA A 94 11.83 -5.41 2.92
CA ALA A 94 12.45 -5.05 1.65
C ALA A 94 13.84 -5.69 1.54
N ALA A 95 14.18 -6.20 0.36
CA ALA A 95 15.50 -6.74 0.08
C ALA A 95 16.43 -5.67 -0.54
N TYR A 96 17.74 -5.86 -0.32
CA TYR A 96 18.88 -5.09 -0.84
C TYR A 96 18.95 -3.63 -0.36
N GLY A 97 20.06 -3.27 0.32
CA GLY A 97 20.37 -1.89 0.72
C GLY A 97 19.52 -1.28 1.85
N VAL A 98 18.36 -1.86 2.17
CA VAL A 98 17.45 -1.40 3.24
C VAL A 98 17.63 -2.13 4.57
N GLY A 99 18.18 -3.35 4.54
CA GLY A 99 18.68 -4.08 5.73
C GLY A 99 17.68 -4.45 6.83
N GLY A 100 16.42 -4.00 6.81
CA GLY A 100 15.50 -4.23 7.92
C GLY A 100 14.05 -4.36 7.49
N GLY A 101 13.36 -5.37 8.04
CA GLY A 101 11.90 -5.37 8.08
C GLY A 101 11.40 -4.20 8.93
N GLY A 102 10.39 -3.50 8.44
CA GLY A 102 9.74 -2.41 9.17
C GLY A 102 8.50 -2.92 9.88
N PHE A 103 8.34 -2.52 11.13
CA PHE A 103 7.08 -2.65 11.87
C PHE A 103 6.44 -1.27 11.96
N PHE A 104 5.18 -1.19 11.54
CA PHE A 104 4.37 0.01 11.68
C PHE A 104 3.17 -0.31 12.56
N THR A 105 2.92 0.50 13.59
CA THR A 105 1.65 0.47 14.31
C THR A 105 0.73 1.48 13.66
N LEU A 106 -0.44 1.02 13.19
CA LEU A 106 -1.43 1.89 12.57
C LEU A 106 -2.49 2.31 13.59
N ALA A 107 -2.97 3.53 13.45
CA ALA A 107 -4.17 4.02 14.09
C ALA A 107 -5.10 4.56 13.00
N LYS A 108 -6.40 4.60 13.26
CA LYS A 108 -7.36 5.23 12.35
C LYS A 108 -6.85 6.62 11.91
N PRO A 109 -6.86 6.93 10.60
CA PRO A 109 -6.55 8.27 10.13
C PRO A 109 -7.48 9.27 10.83
N THR A 110 -6.91 10.20 11.58
CA THR A 110 -7.65 11.35 12.08
C THR A 110 -7.85 12.30 10.90
N GLU A 111 -9.08 12.78 10.70
CA GLU A 111 -9.30 13.91 9.82
C GLU A 111 -8.41 15.06 10.34
N LYS A 112 -7.47 15.52 9.52
CA LYS A 112 -6.72 16.73 9.86
C LYS A 112 -7.75 17.85 10.07
N PRO A 113 -7.69 18.62 11.18
CA PRO A 113 -8.47 19.84 11.25
C PRO A 113 -8.01 20.75 10.10
N GLN A 114 -8.99 21.36 9.43
CA GLN A 114 -8.79 22.31 8.34
C GLN A 114 -7.90 23.48 8.75
#